data_AF-A0A0W0YJA9-F1
#
_entry.id   AF-A0A0W0YJA9-F1
#
_cell.length_a   1.000
_cell.length_b   1.000
_cell.length_c   1.000
_cell.angle_alpha   90.00
_cell.angle_beta   90.00
_cell.angle_gamma   90.00
#
_symmetry.space_group_name_H-M   'P 1'
#
loop_
_entity.id
_entity.type
_entity.pdbx_description
1 polymer ?
#
loop_
_entity_poly.entity_id
_entity_poly.type
_entity_poly.pdbx_seq_one_letter_code
_entity_poly.pdbx_strand_id
1 'polypeptide(L)' 'MDERKAKGLTRKALAELTGELKTSRINNYERGDRRPTEIKLLADVLEVSPSYLMCLTDNREGKITKSPGMGTLISGIN' A
#
# COMPACT_ATOMS: atom_id res chain seq x y z
N MET A 1 -3.35 3.91 -11.86
CA MET A 1 -2.08 3.86 -11.10
C MET A 1 -1.60 5.27 -10.91
N ASP A 2 -2.27 5.90 -9.97
CA ASP A 2 -2.17 7.33 -9.73
C ASP A 2 -1.16 7.55 -8.61
N GLU A 3 -0.97 6.57 -7.71
CA GLU A 3 0.07 6.60 -6.68
C GLU A 3 1.48 6.56 -7.25
N ARG A 4 1.74 5.68 -8.23
CA ARG A 4 3.05 5.62 -8.91
C ARG A 4 3.37 6.96 -9.59
N LYS A 5 2.39 7.54 -10.28
CA LYS A 5 2.54 8.84 -10.94
C LYS A 5 2.69 9.98 -9.92
N ALA A 6 1.95 9.94 -8.82
CA ALA A 6 2.04 10.91 -7.74
C ALA A 6 3.41 10.94 -7.07
N LYS A 7 4.08 9.78 -6.96
CA LYS A 7 5.48 9.68 -6.52
C LYS A 7 6.51 10.04 -7.60
N GLY A 8 6.08 10.36 -8.82
CA GLY A 8 6.99 10.62 -9.95
C GLY A 8 7.77 9.38 -10.41
N LEU A 9 7.34 8.17 -10.02
CA LEU A 9 8.07 6.94 -10.32
C LEU A 9 7.72 6.44 -11.73
N THR A 10 8.73 6.09 -12.51
CA THR A 10 8.52 5.32 -13.75
C THR A 10 8.26 3.85 -13.41
N ARG A 11 7.67 3.09 -14.34
CA ARG A 11 7.50 1.63 -14.14
C ARG A 11 8.83 0.93 -13.91
N LYS A 12 9.89 1.39 -14.58
CA LYS A 12 11.25 0.86 -14.46
C LYS A 12 11.84 1.19 -13.08
N ALA A 13 11.72 2.44 -12.63
CA ALA A 13 12.16 2.82 -11.29
C ALA A 13 11.41 2.04 -10.21
N LEU A 14 10.10 1.84 -10.38
CA LEU A 14 9.30 1.04 -9.44
C LEU A 14 9.77 -0.43 -9.41
N ALA A 15 10.08 -1.02 -10.58
CA ALA A 15 10.64 -2.36 -10.68
C ALA A 15 12.01 -2.46 -9.98
N GLU A 16 12.90 -1.50 -10.21
CA GLU A 16 14.22 -1.46 -9.57
C GLU A 16 14.13 -1.30 -8.05
N LEU A 17 13.21 -0.46 -7.55
CA LEU A 17 12.97 -0.29 -6.12
C LEU A 17 12.44 -1.56 -5.46
N THR A 18 11.55 -2.29 -6.14
CA THR A 18 11.06 -3.56 -5.62
C THR A 18 12.09 -4.67 -5.70
N GLY A 19 13.05 -4.60 -6.63
CA GLY A 19 14.08 -5.63 -6.89
C GLY A 19 13.56 -6.95 -7.46
N GLU A 20 12.36 -7.37 -7.06
CA GLU A 20 11.75 -8.64 -7.41
C GLU A 20 10.71 -8.53 -8.53
N LEU A 21 9.99 -7.40 -8.65
CA LEU A 21 9.02 -7.22 -9.71
C LEU A 21 9.66 -6.69 -10.99
N LYS A 22 9.44 -7.41 -12.09
CA LYS A 22 9.72 -6.89 -13.44
C LYS A 22 8.68 -5.85 -13.87
N THR A 23 9.10 -4.91 -14.71
CA THR A 23 8.22 -3.91 -15.37
C THR A 23 6.99 -4.53 -16.03
N SER A 24 7.12 -5.73 -16.60
CA SER A 24 6.00 -6.47 -17.21
C SER A 24 4.92 -6.85 -16.19
N ARG A 25 5.30 -7.25 -14.97
CA ARG A 25 4.36 -7.54 -13.87
C ARG A 25 3.58 -6.30 -13.45
N ILE A 26 4.27 -5.17 -13.32
CA ILE A 26 3.65 -3.88 -13.00
C ILE A 26 2.66 -3.47 -14.10
N ASN A 27 3.00 -3.69 -15.37
CA ASN A 27 2.12 -3.39 -16.50
C ASN A 27 0.87 -4.30 -16.53
N ASN A 28 1.00 -5.60 -16.28
CA ASN A 28 -0.14 -6.51 -16.19
C ASN A 28 -1.07 -6.14 -15.02
N TYR A 29 -0.49 -5.72 -13.90
CA TYR A 29 -1.26 -5.22 -12.77
C TYR A 29 -2.01 -3.93 -13.10
N GLU A 30 -1.34 -2.97 -13.75
CA GLU A 30 -1.95 -1.73 -14.25
C GLU A 30 -3.10 -1.98 -15.22
N ARG A 31 -3.02 -3.05 -16.02
CA ARG A 31 -4.07 -3.45 -16.97
C ARG A 31 -5.18 -4.30 -16.36
N GLY A 32 -5.05 -4.69 -15.08
CA GLY A 32 -6.00 -5.59 -14.42
C GLY A 32 -5.93 -7.05 -14.87
N ASP A 33 -4.92 -7.43 -15.66
CA ASP A 33 -4.75 -8.78 -16.21
C ASP A 33 -4.41 -9.79 -15.10
N ARG A 34 -3.51 -9.41 -14.19
CA ARG A 34 -3.10 -10.22 -13.04
C ARG A 34 -2.72 -9.35 -11.85
N ARG A 35 -3.18 -9.76 -10.67
CA ARG A 35 -2.68 -9.19 -9.40
C ARG A 35 -1.28 -9.75 -9.10
N PRO A 36 -0.30 -8.90 -8.74
CA PRO A 36 1.00 -9.38 -8.32
C PRO A 36 0.84 -10.14 -7.00
N THR A 37 1.44 -11.33 -6.92
CA THR A 37 1.50 -12.11 -5.67
C THR A 37 2.30 -11.36 -4.60
N GLU A 38 3.28 -10.56 -5.03
CA GLU A 38 4.11 -9.68 -4.22
C GLU A 38 3.45 -8.31 -3.94
N ILE A 39 2.12 -8.25 -3.77
CA ILE A 39 1.42 -6.96 -3.58
C ILE A 39 1.94 -6.19 -2.35
N LYS A 40 2.44 -6.90 -1.32
CA LYS A 40 3.05 -6.30 -0.13
C LYS A 40 4.30 -5.49 -0.45
N LEU A 41 5.17 -6.00 -1.33
CA LEU A 41 6.38 -5.28 -1.75
C LEU A 41 6.03 -4.02 -2.53
N LEU A 42 5.04 -4.12 -3.43
CA LEU A 42 4.55 -2.96 -4.17
C LEU A 42 3.96 -1.91 -3.22
N ALA A 43 3.21 -2.36 -2.22
CA ALA A 43 2.59 -1.53 -1.19
C ALA A 43 3.66 -0.78 -0.38
N ASP A 44 4.72 -1.47 0.03
CA ASP A 44 5.84 -0.92 0.80
C ASP A 44 6.55 0.20 0.03
N VAL A 45 6.96 -0.05 -1.22
CA VAL A 45 7.63 0.96 -2.07
C VAL A 45 6.72 2.15 -2.38
N LEU A 46 5.42 1.89 -2.59
CA LEU A 46 4.44 2.94 -2.82
C LEU A 46 4.00 3.64 -1.52
N GLU A 47 4.45 3.18 -0.36
CA GLU A 47 4.02 3.62 0.98
C GLU A 47 2.49 3.68 1.09
N VAL A 48 1.83 2.65 0.57
CA VAL A 48 0.38 2.49 0.63
C VAL A 48 0.03 1.12 1.19
N SER A 49 -1.24 0.90 1.50
CA SER A 49 -1.70 -0.39 1.97
C SER A 49 -1.87 -1.40 0.83
N PRO A 50 -1.49 -2.68 1.04
CA PRO A 50 -1.82 -3.73 0.09
C PRO A 50 -3.33 -3.87 -0.13
N SER A 51 -4.16 -3.58 0.89
CA SER A 51 -5.61 -3.59 0.77
C SER A 51 -6.13 -2.47 -0.15
N TYR A 52 -5.49 -1.29 -0.10
CA TYR A 52 -5.80 -0.19 -1.00
C TYR A 52 -5.44 -0.53 -2.45
N LEU A 53 -4.26 -1.13 -2.66
CA LEU A 53 -3.86 -1.67 -3.97
C LEU A 53 -4.81 -2.77 -4.47
N MET A 54 -5.38 -3.56 -3.57
CA MET A 54 -6.39 -4.57 -3.90
C MET A 54 -7.80 -4.00 -4.06
N CYS A 55 -7.99 -2.67 -3.97
CA CYS A 55 -9.29 -2.00 -4.01
C CYS A 55 -10.28 -2.58 -2.98
N LEU A 56 -9.77 -3.05 -1.84
CA LEU A 56 -10.58 -3.53 -0.72
C LEU A 56 -10.95 -2.40 0.25
N THR A 57 -10.24 -1.28 0.16
CA THR A 57 -10.44 -0.08 0.98
C THR A 57 -9.97 1.15 0.21
N ASP A 58 -10.66 2.27 0.40
CA ASP A 58 -10.25 3.59 -0.09
C ASP A 58 -9.13 4.20 0.75
N ASN A 59 -8.77 3.57 1.87
CA ASN A 59 -7.79 4.11 2.81
C ASN A 59 -6.35 3.81 2.36
N ARG A 60 -5.73 4.82 1.75
CA ARG A 60 -4.38 4.74 1.14
C ARG A 60 -3.32 4.20 2.08
N GLU A 61 -3.30 4.65 3.33
CA GLU A 61 -2.25 4.27 4.27
C GLU A 61 -2.54 2.94 4.98
N GLY A 62 -3.74 2.36 4.80
CA GLY A 62 -4.15 1.15 5.53
C GLY A 62 -4.17 1.30 7.05
N LYS A 63 -4.06 2.55 7.52
CA LYS A 63 -4.22 2.89 8.91
C LYS A 63 -5.67 2.59 9.24
N ILE A 64 -5.91 1.40 9.80
CA ILE A 64 -7.03 1.24 10.71
C ILE A 64 -6.91 2.43 11.65
N THR A 65 -7.77 3.42 11.48
CA THR A 65 -8.01 4.41 12.50
C THR A 65 -8.58 3.60 13.64
N LYS A 66 -7.71 3.01 14.46
CA LYS A 66 -8.03 2.86 15.86
C LYS A 66 -8.24 4.28 16.30
N SER A 67 -9.49 4.73 16.25
CA SER A 67 -9.96 5.80 17.09
C SER A 67 -9.29 5.57 18.45
N PRO A 68 -8.52 6.52 18.99
CA PRO A 68 -8.08 6.47 20.37
C PRO A 68 -9.33 6.74 21.23
N GLY A 69 -10.25 5.78 21.23
CA GLY A 69 -11.48 5.79 22.00
C GLY A 69 -11.36 4.74 23.09
N MET A 70 -11.29 5.22 24.32
CA MET A 70 -11.38 4.47 25.58
C MET A 70 -10.16 3.62 25.98
N GLY A 71 -9.09 4.33 26.33
CA GLY A 71 -8.06 3.84 27.23
C GLY A 71 -7.89 4.77 28.44
N THR A 72 -8.99 5.22 29.06
CA THR A 72 -8.96 5.90 30.36
C THR A 72 -9.83 5.11 31.32
N LEU A 73 -9.28 4.03 31.87
CA LEU A 73 -9.71 3.57 33.19
C LEU A 73 -8.76 4.24 34.18
N ILE A 74 -9.31 5.31 34.74
CA ILE A 74 -8.83 6.14 35.83
C ILE A 74 -7.87 5.43 36.80
N SER A 75 -6.77 6.12 37.10
CA SER A 75 -5.84 5.81 38.18
C SER A 75 -6.60 5.59 39.48
N GLY A 76 -6.24 4.52 40.19
CA GLY A 76 -6.52 4.39 41.61
C GLY A 76 -6.04 5.64 42.33
N ILE A 77 -6.95 6.25 43.08
CA ILE A 77 -6.67 7.23 44.11
C ILE A 77 -7.29 6.66 45.37
N ASN A 78 -6.39 6.15 46.22
CA ASN A 78 -6.41 6.05 47.68
C ASN A 78 -7.77 5.74 48.34
#